data_AF-A0A7W0H6E1-F1
#
_entry.id   AF-A0A7W0H6E1-F1
#
_cell.length_a   1.000
_cell.length_b   1.000
_cell.length_c   1.000
_cell.angle_alpha   90.00
_cell.angle_beta   90.00
_cell.angle_gamma   90.00
#
_symmetry.space_group_name_H-M   'P 1'
#
loop_
_entity.id
_entity.type
_entity.pdbx_description
1 polymer ?
#
loop_
_entity_poly.entity_id
_entity_poly.type
_entity_poly.pdbx_seq_one_letter_code
_entity_poly.pdbx_strand_id
1 'polypeptide(L)'
;KLLREVPPDGDTRVAYVCAMAFVEPGGGQALVQGRCEGRLTHEPRGSGGFGYDPAFVPDDHPGDDRTMAELDPEEKDAISHRGRAARKLAIRLASAEEDACPRGPLSDLFRRSRR
;
A
#
# COMPACT_ATOMS: atom_id res chain seq x y z
N LYS A 1 -5.04 20.10 12.49
CA LYS A 1 -5.98 19.59 13.53
C LYS A 1 -5.35 18.41 14.25
N LEU A 2 -5.11 17.28 13.57
CA LEU A 2 -4.52 16.07 14.16
C LEU A 2 -3.30 16.32 15.07
N LEU A 3 -2.24 16.97 14.57
CA LEU A 3 -1.02 17.22 15.36
C LEU A 3 -1.24 18.08 16.63
N ARG A 4 -2.31 18.88 16.69
CA ARG A 4 -2.64 19.66 17.90
C ARG A 4 -3.35 18.81 18.95
N GLU A 5 -3.94 17.71 18.54
CA GLU A 5 -4.70 16.78 19.39
C GLU A 5 -3.83 15.62 19.87
N VAL A 6 -2.63 15.43 19.29
CA VAL A 6 -1.65 14.44 19.77
C VAL A 6 -1.06 14.93 21.10
N PRO A 7 -1.24 14.19 22.20
CA PRO A 7 -0.68 14.56 23.49
C PRO A 7 0.86 14.53 23.47
N PRO A 8 1.55 15.53 24.07
CA PRO A 8 3.01 15.60 24.07
C PRO A 8 3.70 14.41 24.75
N ASP A 9 3.04 13.82 25.75
CA ASP A 9 3.57 12.68 26.53
C ASP A 9 2.66 11.45 26.45
N GLY A 10 1.83 11.34 25.40
CA GLY A 10 0.89 10.23 25.24
C GLY A 10 1.22 9.30 24.07
N ASP A 11 0.33 8.34 23.84
CA ASP A 11 0.50 7.39 22.73
C ASP A 11 0.31 8.08 21.38
N THR A 12 1.36 8.05 20.56
CA THR A 12 1.37 8.65 19.22
C THR A 12 1.24 7.60 18.11
N ARG A 13 1.00 6.33 18.46
CA ARG A 13 0.83 5.25 17.49
C ARG A 13 -0.37 5.50 16.59
N VAL A 14 -0.13 5.38 15.29
CA VAL A 14 -1.13 5.55 14.24
C VAL A 14 -0.84 4.59 13.11
N ALA A 15 -1.74 4.51 12.15
CA ALA A 15 -1.47 3.81 10.92
C ALA A 15 -2.15 4.48 9.74
N TYR A 16 -1.44 4.46 8.62
CA TYR A 16 -2.09 4.68 7.35
C TYR A 16 -2.76 3.39 6.87
N VAL A 17 -3.96 3.54 6.30
CA VAL A 17 -4.75 2.43 5.77
C VAL A 17 -5.24 2.81 4.37
N CYS A 18 -5.06 1.91 3.40
CA CYS A 18 -5.57 2.05 2.05
C CYS A 18 -6.42 0.82 1.71
N ALA A 19 -7.68 1.02 1.40
CA ALA A 19 -8.52 0.03 0.73
C ALA A 19 -8.49 0.31 -0.78
N MET A 20 -8.29 -0.73 -1.58
CA MET A 20 -8.38 -0.67 -3.04
C MET A 20 -9.42 -1.66 -3.53
N ALA A 21 -10.36 -1.17 -4.33
CA ALA A 21 -11.38 -1.96 -4.99
C ALA A 21 -11.14 -1.96 -6.50
N PHE A 22 -11.17 -3.13 -7.10
CA PHE A 22 -11.23 -3.33 -8.54
C PHE A 22 -12.59 -3.94 -8.87
N VAL A 23 -13.29 -3.36 -9.85
CA VAL A 23 -14.63 -3.76 -10.26
C VAL A 23 -14.66 -3.90 -11.78
N GLU A 24 -15.04 -5.07 -12.26
CA GLU A 24 -15.16 -5.36 -13.68
C GLU A 24 -16.59 -5.10 -14.16
N PRO A 25 -16.78 -4.71 -15.43
CA PRO A 25 -18.11 -4.58 -16.03
C PRO A 25 -18.97 -5.86 -15.91
N GLY A 26 -18.34 -7.04 -15.86
CA GLY A 26 -19.01 -8.33 -15.68
C GLY A 26 -19.43 -8.66 -14.23
N GLY A 27 -19.23 -7.74 -13.29
CA GLY A 27 -19.60 -7.91 -11.87
C GLY A 27 -18.54 -8.60 -11.00
N GLY A 28 -17.41 -9.00 -11.58
CA GLY A 28 -16.23 -9.44 -10.83
C GLY A 28 -15.70 -8.29 -9.96
N GLN A 29 -15.34 -8.59 -8.72
CA GLN A 29 -14.75 -7.59 -7.82
C GLN A 29 -13.63 -8.17 -6.97
N ALA A 30 -12.63 -7.34 -6.70
CA ALA A 30 -11.57 -7.61 -5.73
C ALA A 30 -11.43 -6.42 -4.80
N LEU A 31 -11.43 -6.69 -3.49
CA LEU A 31 -11.15 -5.70 -2.45
C LEU A 31 -9.92 -6.14 -1.67
N VAL A 32 -8.95 -5.24 -1.54
CA VAL A 32 -7.76 -5.47 -0.72
C VAL A 32 -7.51 -4.29 0.18
N GLN A 33 -6.82 -4.54 1.30
CA GLN A 33 -6.38 -3.49 2.21
C GLN A 33 -4.87 -3.58 2.47
N GLY A 34 -4.21 -2.43 2.36
CA GLY A 34 -2.85 -2.20 2.84
C GLY A 34 -2.87 -1.33 4.10
N ARG A 35 -1.95 -1.59 5.00
CA ARG A 35 -1.76 -0.86 6.26
C ARG A 35 -0.28 -0.61 6.45
N CYS A 36 0.10 0.54 7.00
CA CYS A 36 1.46 0.86 7.41
C CYS A 36 1.37 1.50 8.79
N GLU A 37 1.99 0.87 9.78
CA GLU A 37 1.97 1.30 11.18
C GLU A 37 3.17 2.22 11.44
N GLY A 38 3.00 3.08 12.43
CA GLY A 38 4.00 4.06 12.78
C GLY A 38 3.55 4.93 13.92
N ARG A 39 4.21 6.07 14.04
CA ARG A 39 3.96 7.07 15.09
C ARG A 39 3.92 8.47 14.50
N LEU A 40 3.18 9.36 15.15
CA LEU A 40 3.22 10.78 14.83
C LEU A 40 4.36 11.49 15.57
N THR A 41 5.05 12.38 14.87
CA THR A 41 5.97 13.36 15.46
C THR A 41 5.23 14.68 15.69
N HIS A 42 5.71 15.47 16.66
CA HIS A 42 5.15 16.80 16.92
C HIS A 42 5.64 17.86 15.92
N GLU A 43 6.86 17.68 15.42
CA GLU A 43 7.47 18.58 14.45
C GLU A 43 7.50 17.89 13.08
N PRO A 44 6.81 18.46 12.08
CA PRO A 44 6.87 17.99 10.71
C PRO A 44 8.28 18.16 10.11
N ARG A 45 8.77 17.15 9.37
CA ARG A 45 10.07 17.12 8.69
C ARG A 45 9.92 16.62 7.26
N GLY A 46 10.90 16.91 6.40
CA GLY A 46 10.87 16.53 4.99
C GLY A 46 9.98 17.39 4.10
N SER A 47 10.18 17.28 2.80
CA SER A 47 9.47 18.05 1.77
C SER A 47 8.73 17.17 0.76
N GLY A 48 8.91 15.85 0.83
CA GLY A 48 8.27 14.88 -0.04
C GLY A 48 6.85 14.50 0.41
N GLY A 49 6.15 13.76 -0.44
CA GLY A 49 4.84 13.21 -0.09
C GLY A 49 3.73 14.25 0.02
N PHE A 50 2.71 13.93 0.83
CA PHE A 50 1.54 14.78 1.04
C PHE A 50 0.84 14.48 2.37
N GLY A 51 -0.14 15.31 2.75
CA GLY A 51 -0.96 15.05 3.94
C GLY A 51 -0.13 15.03 5.22
N TYR A 52 -0.17 13.92 5.95
CA TYR A 52 0.54 13.75 7.22
C TYR A 52 1.93 13.13 7.07
N ASP A 53 2.41 12.93 5.84
CA ASP A 53 3.71 12.31 5.60
C ASP A 53 4.86 13.02 6.33
N PRO A 54 4.89 14.37 6.41
CA PRO A 54 5.92 15.07 7.17
C PRO A 54 5.92 14.78 8.67
N ALA A 55 4.86 14.21 9.23
CA ALA A 55 4.77 13.95 10.67
C ALA A 55 4.58 12.46 10.99
N PHE A 56 4.68 11.57 10.01
CA PHE A 56 4.49 10.13 10.21
C PHE A 56 5.82 9.41 10.07
N VAL A 57 6.26 8.73 11.13
CA VAL A 57 7.45 7.86 11.08
C VAL A 57 7.00 6.40 11.04
N PRO A 58 7.34 5.64 9.99
CA PRO A 58 6.97 4.23 9.86
C PRO A 58 7.75 3.33 10.81
N ASP A 59 7.10 2.26 11.27
CA ASP A 59 7.76 1.21 12.05
C ASP A 59 8.52 0.18 11.19
N ASP A 60 8.40 0.28 9.85
CA ASP A 60 9.02 -0.61 8.87
C ASP A 60 10.57 -0.65 8.92
N HIS A 61 11.20 0.38 9.47
CA HIS A 61 12.65 0.50 9.59
C HIS A 61 13.04 0.76 11.06
N PRO A 62 13.24 -0.29 11.88
CA PRO A 62 13.62 -0.13 13.27
C PRO A 62 14.93 0.68 13.43
N GLY A 63 14.87 1.75 14.22
CA GLY A 63 16.00 2.66 14.42
C GLY A 63 16.12 3.79 13.39
N ASP A 64 15.27 3.81 12.37
CA ASP A 64 15.11 4.96 11.47
C ASP A 64 14.01 5.90 12.03
N ASP A 65 14.32 7.20 12.11
CA ASP A 65 13.38 8.24 12.56
C ASP A 65 12.96 9.19 11.42
N ARG A 66 13.31 8.85 10.17
CA ARG A 66 12.84 9.57 8.99
C ARG A 66 11.33 9.47 8.88
N THR A 67 10.71 10.61 8.62
CA THR A 67 9.28 10.68 8.32
C THR A 67 9.01 10.19 6.89
N MET A 68 7.77 9.85 6.57
CA MET A 68 7.36 9.45 5.21
C MET A 68 7.64 10.53 4.14
N ALA A 69 7.85 11.79 4.53
CA ALA A 69 8.24 12.87 3.64
C ALA A 69 9.76 13.02 3.45
N GLU A 70 10.57 12.31 4.24
CA GLU A 70 12.04 12.27 4.16
C GLU A 70 12.54 11.01 3.44
N LEU A 71 11.65 10.06 3.15
CA LEU A 71 11.95 8.88 2.33
C LEU A 71 11.96 9.24 0.85
N ASP A 72 12.87 8.62 0.11
CA ASP A 72 12.82 8.66 -1.35
C ASP A 72 11.53 7.99 -1.87
N PRO A 73 11.02 8.37 -3.06
CA PRO A 73 9.79 7.82 -3.61
C PRO A 73 9.78 6.28 -3.64
N GLU A 74 10.89 5.65 -4.00
CA GLU A 74 11.05 4.20 -4.08
C GLU A 74 11.01 3.53 -2.69
N GLU A 75 11.69 4.10 -1.70
CA GLU A 75 11.66 3.63 -0.31
C GLU A 75 10.22 3.67 0.22
N LYS A 76 9.55 4.80 0.00
CA LYS A 76 8.17 5.01 0.40
C LYS A 76 7.20 4.04 -0.28
N ASP A 77 7.34 3.81 -1.58
CA ASP A 77 6.49 2.87 -2.31
C ASP A 77 6.69 1.41 -1.86
N ALA A 78 7.91 1.06 -1.43
CA ALA A 78 8.19 -0.25 -0.86
C ALA A 78 7.41 -0.50 0.43
N ILE A 79 7.30 0.49 1.32
CA ILE A 79 6.70 0.28 2.65
C ILE A 79 5.27 0.82 2.83
N SER A 80 4.84 1.76 1.99
CA SER A 80 3.58 2.48 2.22
C SER A 80 2.36 1.56 2.16
N HIS A 81 1.34 1.92 2.94
CA HIS A 81 0.02 1.30 2.91
C HIS A 81 -0.57 1.21 1.50
N ARG A 82 -0.39 2.23 0.64
CA ARG A 82 -0.84 2.21 -0.76
C ARG A 82 -0.04 1.22 -1.59
N GLY A 83 1.30 1.23 -1.52
CA GLY A 83 2.14 0.26 -2.21
C GLY A 83 1.82 -1.18 -1.81
N ARG A 84 1.61 -1.42 -0.50
CA ARG A 84 1.15 -2.71 0.03
C ARG A 84 -0.21 -3.14 -0.53
N ALA A 85 -1.19 -2.24 -0.59
CA ALA A 85 -2.50 -2.53 -1.18
C ALA A 85 -2.40 -2.82 -2.69
N ALA A 86 -1.64 -2.02 -3.45
CA ALA A 86 -1.45 -2.20 -4.88
C ALA A 86 -0.81 -3.57 -5.20
N ARG A 87 0.24 -3.95 -4.46
CA ARG A 87 0.86 -5.29 -4.64
C ARG A 87 -0.09 -6.42 -4.30
N LYS A 88 -0.89 -6.30 -3.22
CA LYS A 88 -1.94 -7.28 -2.89
C LYS A 88 -2.98 -7.39 -4.00
N LEU A 89 -3.39 -6.28 -4.60
CA LEU A 89 -4.34 -6.27 -5.70
C LEU A 89 -3.73 -6.94 -6.95
N ALA A 90 -2.50 -6.59 -7.31
CA ALA A 90 -1.80 -7.18 -8.45
C ALA A 90 -1.70 -8.71 -8.33
N ILE A 91 -1.32 -9.23 -7.14
CA ILE A 91 -1.31 -10.67 -6.86
C ILE A 91 -2.71 -11.26 -7.04
N ARG A 92 -3.74 -10.63 -6.47
CA ARG A 92 -5.12 -11.13 -6.52
C ARG A 92 -5.66 -11.22 -7.95
N LEU A 93 -5.28 -10.27 -8.81
CA LEU A 93 -5.67 -10.24 -10.23
C LEU A 93 -4.92 -11.30 -11.04
N ALA A 94 -3.60 -11.45 -10.83
CA ALA A 94 -2.83 -12.50 -11.50
C ALA A 94 -3.36 -13.92 -11.19
N SER A 95 -3.72 -14.20 -9.93
CA SER A 95 -4.31 -15.49 -9.56
C SER A 95 -5.72 -15.69 -10.12
N ALA A 96 -6.51 -14.62 -10.31
CA ALA A 96 -7.84 -14.71 -10.92
C ALA A 96 -7.76 -15.11 -12.40
N GLU A 97 -6.78 -14.58 -13.13
CA GLU A 97 -6.54 -14.93 -14.54
C GLU A 97 -6.11 -16.40 -14.71
N GLU A 98 -5.35 -16.94 -13.75
CA GLU A 98 -4.91 -18.35 -13.76
C GLU A 98 -6.05 -19.34 -13.48
N ASP A 99 -7.00 -18.98 -12.60
CA ASP A 99 -8.19 -19.78 -12.30
C ASP A 99 -9.26 -19.69 -13.40
N ALA A 100 -9.30 -18.58 -14.14
CA ALA A 100 -10.20 -18.40 -15.28
C ALA A 100 -9.72 -19.11 -16.56
N CYS A 101 -8.48 -19.60 -16.61
CA CYS A 101 -7.99 -20.39 -17.72
C CYS A 101 -8.58 -21.82 -17.65
N PRO A 102 -9.38 -22.28 -18.63
CA PRO A 102 -9.93 -23.62 -18.60
C PRO A 102 -8.78 -24.63 -18.68
N ARG A 103 -8.53 -25.32 -17.57
CA ARG A 103 -7.58 -26.44 -17.50
C ARG A 103 -8.21 -27.64 -18.21
N GLY A 104 -8.04 -27.67 -19.53
CA GLY A 104 -8.46 -28.75 -20.42
C GLY A 104 -7.43 -28.95 -21.54
N PRO A 105 -7.50 -30.06 -22.29
CA PRO A 105 -6.47 -30.47 -23.25
C PRO A 105 -6.21 -29.48 -24.42
N LEU A 106 -6.98 -28.39 -24.50
CA LEU A 106 -6.84 -27.33 -25.51
C LEU A 106 -6.19 -26.04 -24.97
N SER A 107 -5.78 -25.97 -23.70
CA SER A 107 -5.16 -24.77 -23.10
C SER A 107 -3.85 -24.36 -23.79
N ASP A 108 -3.16 -25.30 -24.42
CA ASP A 108 -1.90 -25.04 -25.14
C ASP A 108 -2.08 -24.29 -26.47
N LEU A 109 -3.29 -24.30 -27.05
CA LEU A 109 -3.57 -23.60 -28.31
C LEU A 109 -3.62 -22.07 -28.13
N PHE A 110 -4.10 -21.58 -26.99
CA PHE A 110 -4.16 -20.14 -26.71
C PHE A 110 -2.81 -19.56 -26.27
N ARG A 111 -1.83 -20.40 -25.89
CA ARG A 111 -0.48 -19.97 -25.48
C ARG A 111 0.44 -19.61 -26.64
N ARG A 112 0.16 -20.08 -27.86
CA ARG A 112 1.04 -19.92 -29.03
C ARG A 112 0.80 -18.66 -29.88
N SER A 113 -0.21 -17.85 -29.56
CA SER A 113 -0.54 -16.63 -30.34
C SER A 113 0.02 -15.32 -29.75
N ARG A 114 0.84 -15.38 -28.69
CA ARG A 114 1.51 -14.20 -28.10
C ARG A 114 3.04 -14.31 -28.18
N ARG A 115 3.58 -14.52 -29.39
CA ARG A 115 4.98 -14.20 -29.70
C ARG A 115 5.03 -12.99 -30.61
#